data_AF-A0A4R0D676-F1
#
_entry.id   AF-A0A4R0D676-F1
#
_cell.length_a   1.000
_cell.length_b   1.000
_cell.length_c   1.000
_cell.angle_alpha   90.00
_cell.angle_beta   90.00
_cell.angle_gamma   90.00
#
_symmetry.space_group_name_H-M   'P 1'
#
loop_
_entity.id
_entity.type
_entity.pdbx_description
1 polymer ?
#
loop_
_entity_poly.entity_id
_entity_poly.type
_entity_poly.pdbx_seq_one_letter_code
_entity_poly.pdbx_strand_id
1 'polypeptide(L)'
;MQKVLGMGIRMIEKLISEIRASRFDVSAIEMSPQYHLKIVQEMVSYGAQEQDSRIFMGIPILFVMGDDSYCRLLNAEQHKLRDKYIDLLKLYKQKYKQFKLFINNTHKFESGAEVQFTDTSELESIVQRLNKIENQIKLFSNN
;
A
#
# COMPACT_ATOMS: atom_id res chain seq x y z
N MET A 1 38.18 -14.17 -11.04
CA MET A 1 36.74 -13.84 -10.96
C MET A 1 35.98 -15.12 -10.64
N GLN A 2 35.65 -15.34 -9.37
CA GLN A 2 34.93 -16.53 -8.92
C GLN A 2 33.52 -16.11 -8.47
N LYS A 3 32.55 -16.80 -9.05
CA LYS A 3 31.10 -16.63 -8.99
C LYS A 3 30.55 -16.31 -7.58
N VAL A 4 29.92 -15.15 -7.44
CA VAL A 4 28.99 -14.83 -6.35
C VAL A 4 27.65 -15.50 -6.65
N LEU A 5 27.59 -16.83 -6.54
CA LEU A 5 26.39 -17.64 -6.68
C LEU A 5 26.01 -18.14 -5.29
N GLY A 6 25.17 -17.40 -4.56
CA GLY A 6 24.74 -17.83 -3.23
C GLY A 6 23.73 -16.95 -2.48
N MET A 7 23.43 -15.74 -2.94
CA MET A 7 22.50 -14.83 -2.22
C MET A 7 21.18 -14.54 -2.96
N GLY A 8 21.02 -15.02 -4.20
CA GLY A 8 19.86 -14.69 -5.04
C GLY A 8 18.63 -15.61 -4.90
N ILE A 9 18.73 -16.77 -4.25
CA ILE A 9 17.62 -17.76 -4.15
C ILE A 9 16.65 -17.46 -2.98
N ARG A 10 16.82 -16.33 -2.27
CA ARG A 10 16.28 -16.21 -0.90
C ARG A 10 14.94 -15.50 -0.80
N MET A 11 14.54 -14.57 -1.67
CA MET A 11 13.34 -13.76 -1.38
C MET A 11 12.08 -14.37 -1.94
N ILE A 12 12.08 -14.86 -3.19
CA ILE A 12 10.90 -15.49 -3.79
C ILE A 12 10.56 -16.77 -3.01
N GLU A 13 11.55 -17.64 -2.78
CA GLU A 13 11.34 -18.88 -2.02
C GLU A 13 10.87 -18.61 -0.60
N LYS A 14 11.41 -17.58 0.06
CA LYS A 14 10.96 -17.16 1.39
C LYS A 14 9.50 -16.72 1.36
N LEU A 15 9.10 -15.87 0.42
CA LEU A 15 7.71 -15.41 0.31
C LEU A 15 6.76 -16.58 0.01
N ILE A 16 7.14 -17.49 -0.90
CA ILE A 16 6.38 -18.71 -1.17
C ILE A 16 6.23 -19.57 0.09
N SER A 17 7.32 -19.72 0.85
CA SER A 17 7.32 -20.46 2.11
C SER A 17 6.40 -19.82 3.15
N GLU A 18 6.45 -18.48 3.29
CA GLU A 18 5.58 -17.72 4.19
C GLU A 18 4.10 -17.86 3.80
N ILE A 19 3.77 -17.81 2.51
CA ILE A 19 2.40 -18.02 2.02
C ILE A 19 1.93 -19.44 2.36
N ARG A 20 2.76 -20.45 2.12
CA ARG A 20 2.43 -21.87 2.43
C ARG A 20 2.32 -22.15 3.92
N ALA A 21 3.11 -21.44 4.74
CA ALA A 21 3.11 -21.57 6.19
C ALA A 21 2.04 -20.69 6.87
N SER A 22 1.31 -19.86 6.11
CA SER A 22 0.27 -19.01 6.63
C SER A 22 -0.81 -19.81 7.34
N ARG A 23 -1.30 -19.31 8.46
CA ARG A 23 -2.41 -19.92 9.23
C ARG A 23 -3.79 -19.56 8.68
N PHE A 24 -3.84 -18.75 7.61
CA PHE A 24 -5.04 -18.27 6.97
C PHE A 24 -4.87 -18.21 5.46
N ASP A 25 -5.99 -18.23 4.74
CA ASP A 25 -6.00 -18.03 3.30
C ASP A 25 -5.54 -16.61 2.95
N VAL A 26 -4.38 -16.53 2.30
CA VAL A 26 -3.77 -15.26 1.94
C VAL A 26 -4.59 -14.61 0.82
N SER A 27 -5.19 -13.46 1.13
CA SER A 27 -6.06 -12.72 0.21
C SER A 27 -5.37 -11.55 -0.47
N ALA A 28 -4.27 -11.04 0.11
CA ALA A 28 -3.41 -10.02 -0.47
C ALA A 28 -2.01 -10.04 0.17
N ILE A 29 -1.03 -9.43 -0.50
CA ILE A 29 0.31 -9.20 0.04
C ILE A 29 0.55 -7.70 0.10
N GLU A 30 0.79 -7.18 1.30
CA GLU A 30 1.17 -5.79 1.52
C GLU A 30 2.69 -5.68 1.49
N MET A 31 3.28 -4.87 0.61
CA MET A 31 4.74 -4.71 0.58
C MET A 31 5.19 -3.31 0.12
N SER A 32 6.42 -2.95 0.47
CA SER A 32 7.02 -1.71 -0.05
C SER A 32 7.43 -1.87 -1.52
N PRO A 33 7.41 -0.79 -2.31
CA PRO A 33 7.90 -0.83 -3.69
C PRO A 33 9.34 -1.32 -3.80
N GLN A 34 10.18 -1.03 -2.79
CA GLN A 34 11.57 -1.46 -2.78
C GLN A 34 11.72 -2.96 -2.51
N TYR A 35 10.88 -3.55 -1.65
CA TYR A 35 10.84 -5.00 -1.46
C TYR A 35 10.36 -5.71 -2.74
N HIS A 36 9.30 -5.19 -3.37
CA HIS A 36 8.82 -5.69 -4.64
C HIS A 36 9.87 -5.62 -5.75
N LEU A 37 10.62 -4.52 -5.85
CA LEU A 37 11.68 -4.37 -6.84
C LEU A 37 12.75 -5.47 -6.69
N LYS A 38 13.10 -5.85 -5.46
CA LYS A 38 14.04 -6.96 -5.20
C LYS A 38 13.49 -8.28 -5.70
N ILE A 39 12.20 -8.56 -5.48
CA ILE A 39 11.51 -9.75 -6.01
C ILE A 39 11.55 -9.75 -7.54
N VAL A 40 11.20 -8.64 -8.19
CA VAL A 40 11.20 -8.55 -9.65
C VAL A 40 12.61 -8.74 -10.22
N GLN A 41 13.63 -8.12 -9.61
CA GLN A 41 15.02 -8.31 -10.00
C GLN A 41 15.45 -9.77 -9.89
N GLU A 42 15.02 -10.45 -8.82
CA GLU A 42 15.25 -11.88 -8.61
C GLU A 42 14.55 -12.70 -9.73
N MET A 43 13.26 -12.45 -10.00
CA MET A 43 12.49 -13.13 -11.06
C MET A 43 13.14 -12.99 -12.44
N VAL A 44 13.55 -11.78 -12.80
CA VAL A 44 14.22 -11.49 -14.08
C VAL A 44 15.55 -12.24 -14.16
N SER A 45 16.31 -12.33 -13.06
CA SER A 45 17.58 -13.07 -13.04
C SER A 45 17.42 -14.57 -13.28
N TYR A 46 16.24 -15.13 -12.98
CA TYR A 46 15.87 -16.52 -13.23
C TYR A 46 15.16 -16.76 -14.57
N GLY A 47 15.07 -15.75 -15.43
CA GLY A 47 14.47 -15.88 -16.77
C GLY A 47 12.94 -15.93 -16.77
N ALA A 48 12.29 -15.48 -15.69
CA ALA A 48 10.83 -15.32 -15.68
C ALA A 48 10.41 -14.25 -16.70
N GLN A 49 9.38 -14.54 -17.49
CA GLN A 49 8.77 -13.55 -18.38
C GLN A 49 7.88 -12.57 -17.61
N GLU A 50 7.53 -11.48 -18.27
CA GLU A 50 6.69 -10.38 -17.76
C GLU A 50 5.42 -10.92 -17.09
N GLN A 51 5.36 -10.84 -15.76
CA GLN A 51 4.16 -11.10 -14.97
C GLN A 51 3.48 -9.75 -14.66
N ASP A 52 2.16 -9.75 -14.42
CA ASP A 52 1.50 -8.56 -13.88
C ASP A 52 2.17 -8.21 -12.56
N SER A 53 2.88 -7.09 -12.51
CA SER A 53 3.65 -6.61 -11.36
C SER A 53 2.79 -6.30 -10.13
N ARG A 54 1.47 -6.44 -10.25
CA ARG A 54 0.51 -6.26 -9.16
C ARG A 54 -0.03 -7.58 -8.62
N ILE A 55 0.44 -8.72 -9.13
CA ILE A 55 -0.03 -10.05 -8.74
C ILE A 55 1.17 -10.97 -8.52
N PHE A 56 1.21 -11.64 -7.37
CA PHE A 56 2.18 -12.69 -7.08
C PHE A 56 1.45 -14.01 -6.87
N MET A 57 1.64 -15.00 -7.75
CA MET A 57 0.96 -16.31 -7.68
C MET A 57 -0.57 -16.23 -7.60
N GLY A 58 -1.19 -15.27 -8.30
CA GLY A 58 -2.64 -15.04 -8.24
C GLY A 58 -3.11 -14.24 -7.02
N ILE A 59 -2.20 -13.86 -6.11
CA ILE A 59 -2.50 -13.04 -4.93
C ILE A 59 -2.18 -11.56 -5.26
N PRO A 60 -3.11 -10.62 -5.05
CA PRO A 60 -2.88 -9.21 -5.34
C PRO A 60 -1.82 -8.61 -4.40
N ILE A 61 -0.99 -7.74 -4.96
CA ILE A 61 0.02 -6.96 -4.25
C ILE A 61 -0.52 -5.55 -3.96
N LEU A 62 -0.54 -5.17 -2.69
CA LEU A 62 -0.89 -3.84 -2.21
C LEU A 62 0.39 -3.09 -1.85
N PHE A 63 0.70 -2.05 -2.61
CA PHE A 63 1.87 -1.21 -2.34
C PHE A 63 1.60 -0.24 -1.20
N VAL A 64 2.46 -0.27 -0.19
CA VAL A 64 2.43 0.68 0.92
C VAL A 64 3.77 1.32 1.18
N MET A 65 3.74 2.53 1.72
CA MET A 65 4.94 3.21 2.17
C MET A 65 5.34 2.62 3.52
N GLY A 66 6.50 2.01 3.56
CA GLY A 66 7.09 1.40 4.74
C GLY A 66 8.57 1.16 4.48
N ASP A 67 9.23 0.46 5.40
CA ASP A 67 10.66 0.14 5.27
C ASP A 67 10.96 -0.63 3.97
N ASP A 68 12.19 -0.54 3.47
CA ASP A 68 12.65 -1.20 2.25
C ASP A 68 12.54 -2.73 2.26
N SER A 69 12.30 -3.31 3.44
CA SER A 69 12.10 -4.73 3.69
C SER A 69 10.65 -5.08 4.06
N TYR A 70 9.73 -4.12 4.08
CA TYR A 70 8.35 -4.32 4.50
C TYR A 70 7.61 -5.27 3.54
N CYS A 71 7.13 -6.38 4.10
CA CYS A 71 6.27 -7.36 3.44
C CYS A 71 5.39 -8.01 4.52
N ARG A 72 4.10 -8.16 4.22
CA ARG A 72 3.12 -8.75 5.12
C ARG A 72 2.01 -9.44 4.35
N LEU A 73 1.65 -10.65 4.79
CA LEU A 73 0.50 -11.38 4.27
C LEU A 73 -0.78 -10.88 4.94
N LEU A 74 -1.83 -10.67 4.15
CA LEU A 74 -3.13 -10.23 4.64
C LEU A 74 -4.20 -11.31 4.42
N ASN A 75 -5.02 -11.54 5.43
CA ASN A 75 -6.26 -12.31 5.31
C ASN A 75 -7.37 -11.48 4.64
N ALA A 76 -8.53 -12.09 4.40
CA ALA A 76 -9.66 -11.44 3.71
C ALA A 76 -10.18 -10.19 4.44
N GLU A 77 -10.24 -10.20 5.78
CA GLU A 77 -10.72 -9.07 6.57
C GLU A 77 -9.72 -7.90 6.55
N GLN A 78 -8.44 -8.19 6.69
CA GLN A 78 -7.36 -7.22 6.59
C GLN A 78 -7.29 -6.59 5.19
N HIS A 79 -7.44 -7.41 4.14
CA HIS A 79 -7.51 -6.93 2.75
C HIS A 79 -8.69 -5.96 2.57
N LYS A 80 -9.89 -6.33 3.02
CA LYS A 80 -11.08 -5.48 2.96
C LYS A 80 -10.92 -4.16 3.74
N LEU A 81 -10.24 -4.19 4.88
CA LEU A 81 -9.91 -2.99 5.64
C LEU A 81 -8.91 -2.11 4.89
N ARG A 82 -7.90 -2.72 4.24
CA ARG A 82 -6.91 -2.00 3.46
C ARG A 82 -7.51 -1.33 2.22
N ASP A 83 -8.47 -1.96 1.55
CA ASP A 83 -9.22 -1.33 0.45
C ASP A 83 -9.96 -0.07 0.93
N LYS A 84 -10.67 -0.18 2.06
CA LYS A 84 -11.33 0.99 2.68
C LYS A 84 -10.35 2.08 3.06
N TYR A 85 -9.17 1.72 3.56
CA TYR A 85 -8.11 2.67 3.87
C TYR A 85 -7.64 3.41 2.61
N ILE A 86 -7.38 2.69 1.52
CA ILE A 86 -6.91 3.25 0.25
C ILE A 86 -7.95 4.23 -0.32
N ASP A 87 -9.22 3.87 -0.32
CA ASP A 87 -10.29 4.74 -0.83
C ASP A 87 -10.46 6.00 0.03
N LEU A 88 -10.36 5.86 1.35
CA LEU A 88 -10.39 6.99 2.26
C LEU A 88 -9.16 7.91 2.09
N LEU A 89 -7.99 7.34 1.79
CA LEU A 89 -6.78 8.10 1.52
C LEU A 89 -6.87 8.86 0.18
N LYS A 90 -7.51 8.28 -0.85
CA LYS A 90 -7.80 8.99 -2.11
C LYS A 90 -8.69 10.21 -1.84
N LEU A 91 -9.75 10.03 -1.03
CA LEU A 91 -10.63 11.13 -0.62
C LEU A 91 -9.85 12.21 0.14
N TYR A 92 -9.00 11.84 1.11
CA TYR A 92 -8.14 12.78 1.81
C TYR A 92 -7.29 13.60 0.85
N LYS A 93 -6.59 12.94 -0.10
CA LYS A 93 -5.72 13.61 -1.07
C LYS A 93 -6.50 14.60 -1.95
N GLN A 94 -7.71 14.24 -2.37
CA GLN A 94 -8.59 15.12 -3.14
C GLN A 94 -8.99 16.36 -2.32
N LYS A 95 -9.48 16.15 -1.10
CA LYS A 95 -9.89 17.21 -0.16
C LYS A 95 -8.72 18.13 0.21
N TYR A 96 -7.55 17.56 0.45
CA TYR A 96 -6.33 18.32 0.75
C TYR A 96 -5.86 19.16 -0.45
N LYS A 97 -6.00 18.64 -1.67
CA LYS A 97 -5.73 19.41 -2.90
C LYS A 97 -6.67 20.62 -3.02
N GLN A 98 -7.96 20.44 -2.74
CA GLN A 98 -8.95 21.53 -2.73
C GLN A 98 -8.60 22.58 -1.66
N PHE A 99 -8.27 22.14 -0.45
CA PHE A 99 -7.83 23.02 0.63
C PHE A 99 -6.57 23.82 0.29
N LYS A 100 -5.54 23.19 -0.31
CA LYS A 100 -4.34 23.89 -0.80
C LYS A 100 -4.65 24.95 -1.84
N LEU A 101 -5.52 24.62 -2.81
CA LEU A 101 -5.94 25.58 -3.84
C LEU A 101 -6.69 26.76 -3.24
N PHE A 102 -7.53 26.52 -2.22
CA PHE A 102 -8.21 27.58 -1.48
C PHE A 102 -7.20 28.53 -0.82
N ILE A 103 -6.30 28.01 0.02
CA ILE A 103 -5.28 28.82 0.71
C ILE A 103 -4.46 29.63 -0.29
N ASN A 104 -3.96 28.99 -1.35
CA ASN A 104 -3.08 29.64 -2.33
C ASN A 104 -3.77 30.70 -3.22
N ASN A 105 -5.10 30.64 -3.35
CA ASN A 105 -5.89 31.57 -4.17
C ASN A 105 -6.77 32.50 -3.35
N THR A 106 -6.56 32.60 -2.03
CA THR A 106 -7.31 33.47 -1.12
C THR A 106 -7.38 34.94 -1.57
N HIS A 107 -6.41 35.41 -2.38
CA HIS A 107 -6.40 36.75 -2.96
C HIS A 107 -7.01 36.88 -4.37
N LYS A 108 -7.49 35.79 -4.98
CA LYS A 108 -8.01 35.75 -6.37
C LYS A 108 -9.50 35.41 -6.47
N PHE A 109 -10.17 35.08 -5.38
CA PHE A 109 -11.60 34.83 -5.37
C PHE A 109 -12.38 36.15 -5.31
N GLU A 110 -12.33 36.91 -6.40
CA GLU A 110 -13.32 37.94 -6.70
C GLU A 110 -14.52 37.26 -7.40
N SER A 111 -15.68 37.38 -6.76
CA SER A 111 -17.04 37.07 -7.23
C SER A 111 -17.24 35.93 -8.25
N GLY A 112 -17.83 34.81 -7.79
CA GLY A 112 -18.72 34.00 -8.64
C GLY A 112 -18.45 32.49 -8.70
N ALA A 113 -17.30 32.01 -8.22
CA ALA A 113 -17.08 30.57 -8.10
C ALA A 113 -17.39 30.10 -6.67
N GLU A 114 -18.47 29.35 -6.47
CA GLU A 114 -18.73 28.61 -5.24
C GLU A 114 -17.66 27.52 -5.07
N VAL A 115 -16.54 27.90 -4.46
CA VAL A 115 -15.56 26.93 -3.97
C VAL A 115 -16.17 26.29 -2.75
N GLN A 116 -16.62 25.03 -2.87
CA GLN A 116 -17.00 24.23 -1.72
C GLN A 116 -15.81 24.17 -0.75
N PHE A 117 -15.92 24.94 0.33
CA PHE A 117 -14.91 25.05 1.35
C PHE A 117 -14.74 23.70 2.03
N THR A 118 -13.55 23.13 1.91
CA THR A 118 -13.18 21.96 2.71
C THR A 118 -12.71 22.48 4.06
N ASP A 119 -13.57 22.42 5.07
CA ASP A 119 -13.22 22.71 6.45
C ASP A 119 -12.14 21.72 6.92
N THR A 120 -11.16 22.21 7.68
CA THR A 120 -10.12 21.38 8.27
C THR A 120 -10.69 20.25 9.13
N SER A 121 -11.90 20.43 9.67
CA SER A 121 -12.65 19.40 10.39
C SER A 121 -12.95 18.14 9.54
N GLU A 122 -13.20 18.29 8.23
CA GLU A 122 -13.44 17.16 7.33
C GLU A 122 -12.15 16.36 7.10
N LEU A 123 -11.01 17.07 6.92
CA LEU A 123 -9.70 16.45 6.81
C LEU A 123 -9.30 15.72 8.10
N GLU A 124 -9.55 16.31 9.26
CA GLU A 124 -9.31 15.69 10.57
C GLU A 124 -10.16 14.43 10.76
N SER A 125 -11.45 14.49 10.43
CA SER A 125 -12.35 13.32 10.49
C SER A 125 -11.84 12.17 9.62
N ILE A 126 -11.35 12.48 8.41
CA ILE A 126 -10.75 11.48 7.51
C ILE A 126 -9.48 10.88 8.15
N VAL A 127 -8.60 11.69 8.73
CA VAL A 127 -7.38 11.22 9.41
C VAL A 127 -7.71 10.29 10.59
N GLN A 128 -8.69 10.65 11.43
CA GLN A 128 -9.12 9.81 12.55
C GLN A 128 -9.62 8.44 12.06
N ARG A 129 -10.40 8.42 10.99
CA ARG A 129 -10.89 7.18 10.37
C ARG A 129 -9.77 6.34 9.75
N LEU A 130 -8.79 6.97 9.09
CA LEU A 130 -7.59 6.28 8.58
C LEU A 130 -6.82 5.60 9.73
N ASN A 131 -6.57 6.33 10.83
CA ASN A 131 -5.89 5.79 12.00
C ASN A 131 -6.66 4.64 12.65
N LYS A 132 -7.99 4.74 12.73
CA LYS A 132 -8.84 3.66 13.25
C LYS A 132 -8.71 2.39 12.43
N ILE A 133 -8.72 2.50 11.09
CA ILE A 133 -8.55 1.33 10.20
C ILE A 133 -7.15 0.73 10.36
N GLU A 134 -6.10 1.57 10.42
CA GLU A 134 -4.72 1.10 10.62
C GLU A 134 -4.57 0.31 11.92
N ASN A 135 -5.18 0.80 13.01
CA ASN A 135 -5.19 0.11 14.29
C ASN A 135 -5.96 -1.22 14.23
N GLN A 136 -7.08 -1.27 13.50
CA GLN A 136 -7.83 -2.52 13.29
C GLN A 136 -6.95 -3.55 12.55
N ILE A 137 -6.29 -3.16 11.47
CA ILE A 137 -5.38 -4.05 10.71
C ILE A 137 -4.25 -4.58 11.62
N LYS A 138 -3.70 -3.73 12.50
CA LYS A 138 -2.66 -4.13 13.47
C LYS A 138 -3.16 -5.14 14.50
N LEU A 139 -4.39 -4.97 15.01
CA LEU A 139 -4.97 -5.89 15.98
C LEU A 139 -5.16 -7.30 15.38
N PHE A 140 -5.56 -7.40 14.11
CA PHE A 140 -5.66 -8.69 13.42
C PHE A 140 -4.31 -9.38 13.18
N SER A 141 -3.18 -8.68 13.26
CA SER A 141 -1.84 -9.30 13.14
C SER A 141 -1.32 -9.90 14.43
N ASN A 142 -1.89 -9.52 15.58
CA ASN A 142 -1.42 -9.94 16.89
C ASN A 142 -2.23 -11.13 17.45
N ASN A 143 -3.17 -11.67 16.67
CA ASN A 143 -3.97 -12.85 16.95
C ASN A 143 -3.60 -13.97 15.98
#